data_AF-A0A7I8L6S0-F1
#
_entry.id   AF-A0A7I8L6S0-F1
#
_cell.length_a   1.000
_cell.length_b   1.000
_cell.length_c   1.000
_cell.angle_alpha   90.00
_cell.angle_beta   90.00
_cell.angle_gamma   90.00
#
_symmetry.space_group_name_H-M   'P 1'
#
loop_
_entity.id
_entity.type
_entity.pdbx_description
1 polymer ?
#
loop_
_entity_poly.entity_id
_entity_poly.type
_entity_poly.pdbx_seq_one_letter_code
_entity_poly.pdbx_strand_id
1 'polypeptide(L)'
;MAGFHGRQGFHRRHAHRQWGPPPSPPHYGGFSGYALPPPYLSPIYQPGWSYGPPQPMPPAPSPPPSTPRLGTEIVTLLLRTQIEYYFSEDNLARNVHLKMQMDEEGWVSVHTIASFPRVKRLTNDVVLILRSLQPSPTVEVEDGKMRRRGTWKKWLIRR
;
A
#
# COMPACT_ATOMS: atom_id res chain seq x y z
N MET A 1 70.71 -2.65 5.80
CA MET A 1 71.44 -2.54 4.52
C MET A 1 70.45 -2.80 3.40
N ALA A 2 70.36 -1.85 2.44
CA ALA A 2 69.90 -1.93 1.04
C ALA A 2 68.59 -2.70 0.73
N GLY A 3 67.64 -2.25 -0.09
CA GLY A 3 67.62 -1.31 -1.21
C GLY A 3 66.58 -1.88 -2.20
N PHE A 4 65.47 -1.20 -2.44
CA PHE A 4 65.19 -0.37 -3.62
C PHE A 4 64.73 -1.09 -4.91
N HIS A 5 63.57 -0.63 -5.39
CA HIS A 5 63.05 -0.54 -6.76
C HIS A 5 62.22 -1.68 -7.40
N GLY A 6 61.01 -1.29 -7.82
CA GLY A 6 60.18 -2.00 -8.79
C GLY A 6 58.81 -1.34 -8.97
N ARG A 7 58.75 -0.22 -9.72
CA ARG A 7 57.52 0.51 -10.10
C ARG A 7 56.63 -0.27 -11.08
N GLN A 8 55.40 0.24 -11.23
CA GLN A 8 54.42 0.09 -12.33
C GLN A 8 53.43 -1.07 -12.14
N GLY A 9 52.12 -0.94 -12.35
CA GLY A 9 51.31 0.16 -12.88
C GLY A 9 49.85 -0.31 -12.91
N PHE A 10 48.93 0.63 -12.77
CA PHE A 10 47.49 0.45 -12.74
C PHE A 10 46.96 -0.26 -14.00
N HIS A 11 46.31 -1.42 -13.88
CA HIS A 11 45.40 -1.92 -14.93
C HIS A 11 44.00 -2.14 -14.36
N ARG A 12 43.19 -1.11 -14.60
CA ARG A 12 41.74 -1.10 -14.50
C ARG A 12 41.20 -1.77 -15.76
N ARG A 13 40.12 -2.53 -15.57
CA ARG A 13 39.10 -2.95 -16.56
C ARG A 13 39.51 -4.09 -17.52
N HIS A 14 38.72 -5.16 -17.53
CA HIS A 14 37.62 -5.34 -18.49
C HIS A 14 37.19 -6.81 -18.48
N ALA A 15 35.98 -7.04 -17.98
CA ALA A 15 35.24 -8.26 -18.22
C ALA A 15 34.95 -8.39 -19.73
N HIS A 16 35.37 -9.50 -20.33
CA HIS A 16 34.88 -9.92 -21.64
C HIS A 16 34.56 -11.43 -21.58
N ARG A 17 33.49 -11.77 -20.87
CA ARG A 17 32.68 -12.93 -21.26
C ARG A 17 31.95 -12.54 -22.53
N GLN A 18 32.15 -13.32 -23.58
CA GLN A 18 31.53 -13.16 -24.88
C GLN A 18 30.02 -13.40 -24.70
N TRP A 19 29.24 -12.32 -24.66
CA TRP A 19 27.77 -12.35 -24.70
C TRP A 19 27.37 -11.57 -25.95
N GLY A 20 26.74 -12.24 -26.91
CA GLY A 20 26.06 -11.56 -28.01
C GLY A 20 24.94 -10.64 -27.48
N PRO A 21 24.42 -9.72 -28.31
CA PRO A 21 23.36 -8.82 -27.87
C PRO A 21 22.13 -9.63 -27.41
N PRO A 22 21.48 -9.23 -26.30
CA PRO A 22 20.26 -9.88 -25.83
C PRO A 22 19.13 -9.71 -26.86
N PRO A 23 18.18 -10.65 -26.95
CA PRO A 23 16.99 -10.48 -27.78
C PRO A 23 16.16 -9.28 -27.29
N SER A 24 15.62 -8.52 -28.23
CA SER A 24 14.75 -7.37 -27.96
C SER A 24 13.50 -7.81 -27.19
N PRO A 25 13.02 -7.03 -26.20
CA PRO A 25 11.75 -7.30 -25.53
C PRO A 25 10.58 -7.19 -26.54
N PRO A 26 9.52 -8.01 -26.44
CA PRO A 26 8.30 -7.75 -27.18
C PRO A 26 7.74 -6.39 -26.74
N HIS A 27 7.52 -5.50 -27.72
CA HIS A 27 6.79 -4.25 -27.54
C HIS A 27 5.39 -4.56 -27.01
N TYR A 28 5.21 -4.56 -25.69
CA TYR A 28 3.91 -4.29 -25.09
C TYR A 28 3.74 -2.78 -25.05
N GLY A 29 3.35 -2.23 -26.20
CA GLY A 29 2.80 -0.88 -26.28
C GLY A 29 1.61 -0.79 -25.35
N GLY A 30 1.70 0.07 -24.34
CA GLY A 30 0.59 0.38 -23.47
C GLY A 30 -0.50 1.12 -24.23
N PHE A 31 -1.75 0.83 -23.90
CA PHE A 31 -2.85 1.78 -24.02
C PHE A 31 -3.78 1.60 -22.82
N SER A 32 -3.64 2.51 -21.86
CA SER A 32 -4.77 2.95 -21.05
C SER A 32 -5.80 3.58 -21.98
N GLY A 33 -7.08 3.26 -21.78
CA GLY A 33 -8.18 3.96 -22.42
C GLY A 33 -9.20 3.00 -23.01
N TYR A 34 -10.35 2.94 -22.35
CA TYR A 34 -11.63 2.39 -22.80
C TYR A 34 -11.75 2.27 -24.33
N ALA A 35 -11.56 1.06 -24.86
CA ALA A 35 -11.84 0.78 -26.25
C ALA A 35 -13.36 0.58 -26.41
N LEU A 36 -14.03 1.59 -26.96
CA LEU A 36 -15.37 1.44 -27.53
C LEU A 36 -15.33 0.31 -28.57
N PRO A 37 -16.36 -0.56 -28.66
CA PRO A 37 -16.43 -1.51 -29.77
C PRO A 37 -16.61 -0.72 -31.07
N PRO A 38 -15.82 -0.97 -32.13
CA PRO A 38 -16.06 -0.32 -33.41
C PRO A 38 -17.44 -0.75 -33.96
N PRO A 39 -18.30 0.21 -34.32
CA PRO A 39 -19.59 -0.10 -34.92
C PRO A 39 -19.35 -0.51 -36.38
N TYR A 40 -19.87 -1.68 -36.76
CA TYR A 40 -19.99 -2.19 -38.13
C TYR A 40 -18.69 -2.36 -38.91
N LEU A 41 -18.01 -3.51 -38.71
CA LEU A 41 -17.18 -4.06 -39.78
C LEU A 41 -18.10 -4.61 -40.87
N SER A 42 -18.21 -3.91 -41.99
CA SER A 42 -18.59 -4.55 -43.25
C SER A 42 -17.57 -5.65 -43.57
N PRO A 43 -17.98 -6.85 -44.00
CA PRO A 43 -17.01 -7.87 -44.38
C PRO A 43 -16.35 -7.44 -45.69
N ILE A 44 -15.10 -6.97 -45.61
CA ILE A 44 -14.22 -6.93 -46.77
C ILE A 44 -14.01 -8.40 -47.19
N TYR A 45 -14.59 -8.77 -48.31
CA TYR A 45 -14.47 -10.10 -48.89
C TYR A 45 -13.03 -10.22 -49.44
N GLN A 46 -12.10 -10.75 -48.64
CA GLN A 46 -10.78 -11.09 -49.12
C GLN A 46 -10.85 -12.46 -49.82
N PRO A 47 -10.62 -12.56 -51.14
CA PRO A 47 -10.69 -13.84 -51.83
C PRO A 47 -9.44 -14.65 -51.49
N GLY A 48 -9.59 -15.72 -50.69
CA GLY A 48 -8.51 -16.68 -50.45
C GLY A 48 -8.44 -17.33 -49.06
N TRP A 49 -9.26 -16.91 -48.10
CA TRP A 49 -9.26 -17.54 -46.76
C TRP A 49 -10.19 -18.74 -46.75
N SER A 50 -9.65 -19.94 -46.91
CA SER A 50 -10.36 -21.18 -46.55
C SER A 50 -10.63 -21.14 -45.06
N TYR A 51 -11.90 -20.96 -44.67
CA TYR A 51 -12.33 -21.04 -43.28
C TYR A 51 -11.99 -22.43 -42.73
N GLY A 52 -10.89 -22.53 -42.00
CA GLY A 52 -10.60 -23.68 -41.16
C GLY A 52 -11.63 -23.77 -40.02
N PRO A 53 -11.88 -24.96 -39.46
CA PRO A 53 -12.85 -25.12 -38.40
C PRO A 53 -12.50 -24.23 -37.18
N PRO A 54 -13.51 -23.67 -36.49
CA PRO A 54 -13.29 -22.80 -35.34
C PRO A 54 -12.46 -23.53 -34.28
N GLN A 55 -11.31 -22.95 -33.93
CA GLN A 55 -10.45 -23.50 -32.90
C GLN A 55 -11.14 -23.33 -31.54
N PRO A 56 -11.17 -24.35 -30.66
CA PRO A 56 -11.66 -24.19 -29.31
C PRO A 56 -10.78 -23.19 -28.55
N MET A 57 -11.40 -22.15 -27.99
CA MET A 57 -10.69 -21.15 -27.19
C MET A 57 -10.08 -21.81 -25.94
N PRO A 58 -8.86 -21.42 -25.52
CA PRO A 58 -8.32 -21.88 -24.25
C PRO A 58 -9.20 -21.37 -23.09
N PRO A 59 -9.35 -22.16 -22.01
CA PRO A 59 -10.08 -21.70 -20.83
C PRO A 59 -9.41 -20.46 -20.24
N ALA A 60 -10.21 -19.47 -19.87
CA ALA A 60 -9.72 -18.26 -19.21
C ALA A 60 -8.99 -18.65 -17.89
N PRO A 61 -7.91 -17.92 -17.51
CA PRO A 61 -7.27 -18.13 -16.23
C PRO A 61 -8.27 -17.87 -15.10
N SER A 62 -8.32 -18.78 -14.13
CA SER A 62 -9.16 -18.63 -12.94
C SER A 62 -8.79 -17.35 -12.17
N PRO A 63 -9.77 -16.63 -11.60
CA PRO A 63 -9.48 -15.48 -10.76
C PRO A 63 -8.59 -15.91 -9.58
N PRO A 64 -7.68 -15.04 -9.09
CA PRO A 64 -6.85 -15.35 -7.94
C PRO A 64 -7.74 -15.72 -6.74
N PRO A 65 -7.27 -16.61 -5.85
CA PRO A 65 -8.03 -16.96 -4.66
C PRO A 65 -8.32 -15.68 -3.87
N SER A 66 -9.60 -15.34 -3.78
CA SER A 66 -10.09 -14.30 -2.89
C SER A 66 -9.65 -14.67 -1.48
N THR A 67 -8.59 -14.04 -0.99
CA THR A 67 -8.25 -14.10 0.44
C THR A 67 -9.53 -13.84 1.21
N PRO A 68 -9.91 -14.69 2.19
CA PRO A 68 -11.12 -14.46 2.96
C PRO A 68 -10.96 -13.09 3.63
N ARG A 69 -11.70 -12.11 3.10
CA ARG A 69 -11.84 -10.82 3.75
C ARG A 69 -12.52 -11.16 5.07
N LEU A 70 -11.78 -11.09 6.17
CA LEU A 70 -12.41 -10.94 7.49
C LEU A 70 -13.56 -9.97 7.30
N GLY A 71 -14.78 -10.40 7.65
CA GLY A 71 -15.97 -9.60 7.39
C GLY A 71 -15.74 -8.17 7.87
N THR A 72 -16.11 -7.18 7.05
CA THR A 72 -15.85 -5.76 7.31
C THR A 72 -16.23 -5.34 8.74
N GLU A 73 -17.28 -5.96 9.29
CA GLU A 73 -17.71 -5.79 10.69
C GLU A 73 -16.65 -6.20 11.71
N ILE A 74 -16.01 -7.37 11.54
CA ILE A 74 -14.96 -7.85 12.44
C ILE A 74 -13.76 -6.91 12.38
N VAL A 75 -13.36 -6.47 11.18
CA VAL A 75 -12.26 -5.51 11.01
C VAL A 75 -12.59 -4.18 11.70
N THR A 76 -13.82 -3.71 11.57
CA THR A 76 -14.30 -2.47 12.21
C THR A 76 -14.24 -2.57 13.73
N LEU A 77 -14.67 -3.69 14.31
CA LEU A 77 -14.59 -3.96 15.75
C LEU A 77 -13.14 -4.03 16.25
N LEU A 78 -12.27 -4.76 15.54
CA LEU A 78 -10.85 -4.87 15.89
C LEU A 78 -10.16 -3.50 15.84
N LEU A 79 -10.47 -2.70 14.82
CA LEU A 79 -9.91 -1.38 14.63
C LEU A 79 -10.31 -0.43 15.76
N ARG A 80 -11.61 -0.39 16.09
CA ARG A 80 -12.13 0.39 17.20
C ARG A 80 -11.46 0.00 18.51
N THR A 81 -11.47 -1.28 18.88
CA THR A 81 -10.85 -1.78 20.11
C THR A 81 -9.37 -1.41 20.18
N GLN A 82 -8.65 -1.51 19.07
CA GLN A 82 -7.23 -1.19 19.01
C GLN A 82 -6.95 0.30 19.23
N ILE A 83 -7.79 1.19 18.69
CA ILE A 83 -7.64 2.63 18.85
C ILE A 83 -8.10 3.06 20.26
N GLU A 84 -9.21 2.51 20.77
CA GLU A 84 -9.66 2.74 22.15
C GLU A 84 -8.59 2.34 23.17
N TYR A 85 -7.88 1.23 22.91
CA TYR A 85 -6.74 0.84 23.72
C TYR A 85 -5.61 1.87 23.70
N TYR A 86 -5.28 2.44 22.53
CA TYR A 86 -4.26 3.50 22.46
C TYR A 86 -4.66 4.73 23.29
N PHE A 87 -5.93 5.10 23.25
CA PHE A 87 -6.45 6.21 24.05
C PHE A 87 -6.89 5.80 25.46
N SER A 88 -6.64 4.58 25.92
CA SER A 88 -6.92 4.16 27.31
C SER A 88 -6.02 4.90 28.29
N GLU A 89 -6.47 5.07 29.54
CA GLU A 89 -5.66 5.75 30.56
C GLU A 89 -4.35 5.03 30.84
N ASP A 90 -4.39 3.69 30.96
CA ASP A 90 -3.20 2.87 31.16
C ASP A 90 -2.19 3.02 30.02
N ASN A 91 -2.65 3.07 28.76
CA ASN A 91 -1.75 3.28 27.65
C ASN A 91 -1.21 4.71 27.63
N LEU A 92 -2.05 5.73 27.83
CA LEU A 92 -1.61 7.12 27.83
C LEU A 92 -0.64 7.42 28.99
N ALA A 93 -0.78 6.77 30.15
CA ALA A 93 0.15 6.94 31.26
C ALA A 93 1.59 6.53 30.92
N ARG A 94 1.76 5.47 30.12
CA ARG A 94 3.08 4.92 29.76
C ARG A 94 3.58 5.34 28.37
N ASN A 95 2.69 5.67 27.44
CA ASN A 95 3.01 5.84 26.03
C ASN A 95 3.32 7.31 25.72
N VAL A 96 4.58 7.69 25.93
CA VAL A 96 5.07 9.04 25.62
C VAL A 96 4.96 9.36 24.13
N HIS A 97 5.17 8.37 23.25
CA HIS A 97 5.09 8.59 21.80
C HIS A 97 3.71 9.10 21.37
N LEU A 98 2.63 8.48 21.87
CA LEU A 98 1.28 8.94 21.58
C LEU A 98 1.02 10.35 22.12
N LYS A 99 1.49 10.63 23.34
CA LYS A 99 1.35 11.97 23.96
C LYS A 99 2.12 13.05 23.19
N MET A 100 3.28 12.71 22.61
CA MET A 100 4.06 13.65 21.78
C MET A 100 3.35 14.02 20.47
N GLN A 101 2.44 13.16 19.99
CA GLN A 101 1.64 13.42 18.79
C GLN A 101 0.38 14.25 19.06
N MET A 102 0.07 14.54 20.33
CA MET A 102 -1.06 15.38 20.70
C MET A 102 -0.73 16.86 20.49
N ASP A 103 -1.69 17.60 19.94
CA ASP A 103 -1.68 19.06 19.95
C ASP A 103 -2.15 19.64 21.29
N GLU A 104 -2.27 20.97 21.37
CA GLU A 104 -2.67 21.70 22.59
C GLU A 104 -4.05 21.32 23.11
N GLU A 105 -4.90 20.74 22.26
CA GLU A 105 -6.25 20.31 22.57
C GLU A 105 -6.39 18.78 22.64
N GLY A 106 -5.25 18.07 22.62
CA GLY A 106 -5.19 16.62 22.76
C GLY A 106 -5.47 15.84 21.47
N TRP A 107 -5.60 16.52 20.33
CA TRP A 107 -5.90 15.88 19.06
C TRP A 107 -4.69 15.22 18.43
N VAL A 108 -4.95 14.08 17.79
CA VAL A 108 -3.98 13.33 17.00
C VAL A 108 -4.55 13.13 15.60
N SER A 109 -3.76 13.40 14.57
CA SER A 109 -4.17 13.20 13.18
C SER A 109 -4.46 11.73 12.86
N VAL A 110 -5.51 11.47 12.08
CA VAL A 110 -5.80 10.12 11.57
C VAL A 110 -4.62 9.52 10.80
N HIS A 111 -3.83 10.34 10.10
CA HIS A 111 -2.66 9.86 9.37
C HIS A 111 -1.58 9.32 10.32
N THR A 112 -1.40 9.96 11.47
CA THR A 112 -0.50 9.47 12.51
C THR A 112 -0.99 8.12 13.05
N ILE A 113 -2.27 8.01 13.38
CA ILE A 113 -2.86 6.75 13.88
C ILE A 113 -2.81 5.65 12.82
N ALA A 114 -3.09 5.96 11.55
CA ALA A 114 -2.99 5.03 10.43
C ALA A 114 -1.57 4.49 10.22
N SER A 115 -0.55 5.26 10.61
CA SER A 115 0.86 4.82 10.54
C SER A 115 1.24 3.80 11.63
N PHE A 116 0.44 3.68 12.70
CA PHE A 116 0.78 2.80 13.81
C PHE A 116 0.76 1.32 13.38
N PRO A 117 1.76 0.51 13.78
CA PRO A 117 1.91 -0.85 13.27
C PRO A 117 0.68 -1.73 13.40
N ARG A 118 -0.10 -1.61 14.47
CA ARG A 118 -1.30 -2.44 14.67
C ARG A 118 -2.48 -1.97 13.82
N VAL A 119 -2.65 -0.67 13.64
CA VAL A 119 -3.70 -0.09 12.79
C VAL A 119 -3.38 -0.37 11.32
N LYS A 120 -2.14 -0.11 10.90
CA LYS A 120 -1.65 -0.36 9.53
C LYS A 120 -1.79 -1.83 9.09
N ARG A 121 -1.70 -2.77 10.03
CA ARG A 121 -1.92 -4.21 9.77
C ARG A 121 -3.39 -4.57 9.58
N LEU A 122 -4.31 -3.77 10.11
CA LEU A 122 -5.76 -3.98 9.97
C LEU A 122 -6.30 -3.29 8.71
N THR A 123 -5.85 -2.06 8.44
CA THR A 123 -6.32 -1.28 7.30
C THR A 123 -5.37 -0.14 6.93
N ASN A 124 -5.43 0.30 5.67
CA ASN A 124 -4.86 1.56 5.18
C ASN A 124 -5.95 2.57 4.79
N ASP A 125 -7.23 2.22 5.00
CA ASP A 125 -8.37 3.06 4.65
C ASP A 125 -8.69 4.03 5.80
N VAL A 126 -8.39 5.30 5.56
CA VAL A 126 -8.66 6.42 6.48
C VAL A 126 -10.15 6.58 6.77
N VAL A 127 -11.01 6.38 5.76
CA VAL A 127 -12.45 6.52 5.90
C VAL A 127 -12.99 5.41 6.80
N LEU A 128 -12.48 4.19 6.67
CA LEU A 128 -12.81 3.08 7.55
C LEU A 128 -12.40 3.35 9.00
N ILE A 129 -11.20 3.92 9.22
CA ILE A 129 -10.75 4.33 10.56
C ILE A 129 -11.73 5.30 11.18
N LEU A 130 -12.07 6.39 10.49
CA LEU A 130 -12.97 7.42 11.01
C LEU A 130 -14.39 6.87 11.28
N ARG A 131 -14.92 6.04 10.38
CA ARG A 131 -16.23 5.40 10.54
C ARG A 131 -16.28 4.43 11.71
N SER A 132 -15.23 3.64 11.91
CA SER A 132 -15.15 2.65 13.01
C SER A 132 -15.22 3.30 14.40
N LEU A 133 -14.82 4.57 14.50
CA LEU A 133 -14.74 5.31 15.75
C LEU A 133 -15.99 6.13 16.08
N GLN A 134 -16.91 6.31 15.12
CA GLN A 134 -18.18 7.02 15.36
C GLN A 134 -18.94 6.51 16.61
N PRO A 135 -19.09 5.19 16.83
CA PRO A 135 -19.78 4.68 18.02
C PRO A 135 -18.90 4.59 19.28
N SER A 136 -17.67 5.13 19.29
CA SER A 136 -16.74 5.00 20.42
C SER A 136 -17.12 5.91 21.61
N PRO A 137 -17.27 5.38 22.84
CA PRO A 137 -17.45 6.20 24.03
C PRO A 137 -16.12 6.83 24.50
N THR A 138 -14.99 6.22 24.16
CA THR A 138 -13.66 6.59 24.67
C THR A 138 -12.97 7.63 23.80
N VAL A 139 -13.22 7.60 22.49
CA VAL A 139 -12.56 8.45 21.51
C VAL A 139 -13.60 9.31 20.81
N GLU A 140 -13.26 10.57 20.57
CA GLU A 140 -14.04 11.47 19.72
C GLU A 140 -13.23 11.85 18.48
N VAL A 141 -13.95 12.10 17.38
CA VAL A 141 -13.39 12.34 16.06
C VAL A 141 -13.96 13.65 15.52
N GLU A 142 -13.07 14.53 15.06
CA GLU A 142 -13.41 15.85 14.50
C GLU A 142 -12.38 16.20 13.43
N ASP A 143 -12.82 16.66 12.26
CA ASP A 143 -11.95 17.12 11.15
C ASP A 143 -10.77 16.20 10.80
N GLY A 144 -11.00 14.88 10.79
CA GLY A 144 -9.96 13.89 10.49
C GLY A 144 -8.91 13.74 11.59
N LYS A 145 -9.17 14.27 12.78
CA LYS A 145 -8.39 14.07 14.00
C LYS A 145 -9.21 13.28 15.02
N MET A 146 -8.52 12.75 16.02
CA MET A 146 -9.14 12.05 17.13
C MET A 146 -8.44 12.30 18.45
N ARG A 147 -9.21 12.32 19.54
CA ARG A 147 -8.69 12.46 20.91
C ARG A 147 -9.50 11.65 21.91
N ARG A 148 -8.96 11.48 23.12
CA ARG A 148 -9.68 10.85 24.24
C ARG A 148 -10.81 11.77 24.72
N ARG A 149 -12.01 11.21 24.90
CA ARG A 149 -13.17 11.93 25.42
C ARG A 149 -12.98 12.30 26.90
N GLY A 150 -13.30 13.54 27.26
CA GLY A 150 -13.41 14.04 28.64
C GLY A 150 -12.12 14.25 29.43
N THR A 151 -11.11 13.40 29.27
CA THR A 151 -9.88 13.40 30.11
C THR A 151 -8.59 13.68 29.35
N TRP A 152 -8.69 14.21 28.11
CA TRP A 152 -7.52 14.51 27.26
C TRP A 152 -6.50 15.48 27.91
N LYS A 153 -6.98 16.51 28.64
CA LYS A 153 -6.12 17.54 29.27
C LYS A 153 -5.03 16.96 30.18
N LYS A 154 -5.32 15.85 30.87
CA LYS A 154 -4.38 15.14 31.78
C LYS A 154 -3.16 14.59 31.04
N TRP A 155 -3.26 14.36 29.74
CA TRP A 155 -2.26 13.66 28.95
C TRP A 155 -1.41 14.58 28.08
N LEU A 156 -1.69 15.88 28.09
CA LEU A 156 -0.88 16.87 27.38
C LEU A 156 0.54 16.93 27.99
N ILE A 157 1.54 16.99 27.12
CA ILE A 157 2.91 17.27 27.53
C ILE A 157 3.06 18.79 27.53
N ARG A 158 3.39 19.35 28.70
CA ARG A 158 3.77 20.76 28.82
C ARG A 158 5.08 20.96 28.05
N ARG A 159 5.00 21.73 26.96
CA ARG A 159 6.17 22.12 26.16
C ARG A 159 6.87 23.32 26.80
#